data_AF-A0A7W0V5Y4-F1
#
_entry.id   AF-A0A7W0V5Y4-F1
#
_cell.length_a   1.000
_cell.length_b   1.000
_cell.length_c   1.000
_cell.angle_alpha   90.00
_cell.angle_beta   90.00
_cell.angle_gamma   90.00
#
_symmetry.space_group_name_H-M   'P 1'
#
loop_
_entity.id
_entity.type
_entity.pdbx_description
1 polymer ?
#
loop_
_entity_poly.entity_id
_entity_poly.type
_entity_poly.pdbx_seq_one_letter_code
_entity_poly.pdbx_strand_id
1 'polypeptide(L)' 'MTDATDNTFLGALLGMAIGDALGAPVSGLDRATIAERFGAIDHYHGSAWPDAPEVHPGEFTDE' A
#
# COMPACT_ATOMS: atom_id res chain seq x y z
N MET A 1 -18.73 -2.13 -23.74
CA MET A 1 -18.93 -2.91 -22.50
C MET A 1 -17.60 -3.56 -22.20
N THR A 2 -16.97 -3.22 -21.09
CA THR A 2 -15.77 -3.91 -20.63
C THR A 2 -16.20 -5.34 -20.28
N ASP A 3 -15.62 -6.34 -20.92
CA ASP A 3 -15.95 -7.74 -20.62
C ASP A 3 -15.54 -8.07 -19.18
N ALA A 4 -16.21 -9.06 -18.56
CA ALA A 4 -15.92 -9.46 -17.19
C ALA A 4 -14.44 -9.82 -16.97
N THR A 5 -13.77 -10.31 -18.02
CA THR A 5 -12.34 -10.60 -18.06
C THR A 5 -11.47 -9.34 -17.97
N ASP A 6 -11.83 -8.28 -18.71
CA ASP A 6 -11.10 -7.01 -18.70
C ASP A 6 -11.19 -6.34 -17.33
N ASN A 7 -12.38 -6.35 -16.71
CA ASN A 7 -12.56 -5.84 -15.36
C ASN A 7 -11.77 -6.66 -14.32
N THR A 8 -11.67 -7.97 -14.52
CA THR A 8 -10.89 -8.85 -13.63
C THR A 8 -9.39 -8.59 -13.77
N PHE A 9 -8.90 -8.45 -15.00
CA PHE A 9 -7.50 -8.14 -15.27
C PHE A 9 -7.12 -6.77 -14.72
N LEU A 10 -7.92 -5.74 -15.02
CA LEU A 10 -7.69 -4.39 -14.51
C LEU A 10 -7.77 -4.35 -12.97
N GLY A 11 -8.74 -5.05 -12.39
CA GLY A 11 -8.88 -5.16 -10.94
C GLY A 11 -7.68 -5.84 -10.28
N ALA A 12 -7.11 -6.87 -10.90
CA ALA A 12 -5.90 -7.53 -10.40
C ALA A 12 -4.68 -6.61 -10.49
N LEU A 13 -4.49 -5.92 -11.62
CA LEU A 13 -3.39 -4.98 -11.83
C LEU A 13 -3.46 -3.81 -10.83
N LEU A 14 -4.63 -3.18 -10.70
CA LEU A 14 -4.83 -2.09 -9.76
C LEU A 14 -4.78 -2.56 -8.31
N GLY A 15 -5.31 -3.76 -8.02
CA GLY A 15 -5.28 -4.33 -6.67
C GLY A 15 -3.86 -4.60 -6.17
N MET A 16 -2.97 -5.05 -7.05
CA MET A 16 -1.54 -5.20 -6.75
C MET A 16 -0.92 -3.84 -6.40
N ALA A 17 -1.05 -2.84 -7.28
CA ALA A 17 -0.50 -1.51 -7.06
C ALA A 17 -1.05 -0.84 -5.78
N ILE A 18 -2.37 -0.98 -5.52
CA ILE A 18 -3.00 -0.46 -4.29
C ILE A 18 -2.45 -1.18 -3.05
N GLY A 19 -2.29 -2.51 -3.12
CA GLY A 19 -1.78 -3.31 -2.01
C GLY A 19 -0.34 -2.98 -1.66
N ASP A 20 0.51 -2.80 -2.67
CA ASP A 20 1.89 -2.35 -2.51
C ASP A 20 1.96 -0.96 -1.84
N ALA A 21 1.27 0.05 -2.39
CA ALA A 21 1.27 1.40 -1.82
C ALA A 21 0.69 1.48 -0.38
N LEU A 22 -0.27 0.61 -0.03
CA LEU A 22 -0.79 0.50 1.36
C LEU A 22 0.20 -0.22 2.29
N GLY A 23 0.96 -1.18 1.76
CA GLY A 23 1.93 -1.98 2.52
C GLY A 23 3.28 -1.28 2.74
N ALA A 24 3.70 -0.43 1.80
CA ALA A 24 5.01 0.20 1.80
C ALA A 24 5.35 0.93 3.12
N PRO A 25 4.46 1.75 3.72
CA PRO A 25 4.75 2.42 5.00
C PRO A 25 4.98 1.45 6.15
N VAL A 26 4.34 0.28 6.14
CA VAL A 26 4.37 -0.68 7.25
C VAL A 26 5.32 -1.85 7.02
N SER A 27 6.02 -1.86 5.87
CA SER A 27 6.98 -2.90 5.52
C SER A 27 8.08 -3.02 6.58
N GLY A 28 8.35 -4.26 7.00
CA GLY A 28 9.34 -4.56 8.04
C GLY A 28 8.91 -4.28 9.49
N LEU A 29 7.71 -3.73 9.73
CA LEU A 29 7.19 -3.54 11.09
C LEU A 29 6.47 -4.79 11.61
N ASP A 30 6.48 -4.98 12.92
CA ASP A 30 5.63 -5.99 13.55
C ASP A 30 4.19 -5.50 13.75
N ARG A 31 3.26 -6.43 13.97
CA ARG A 31 1.82 -6.13 14.12
C ARG A 31 1.54 -5.19 15.30
N ALA A 32 2.30 -5.28 16.39
CA ALA A 32 2.09 -4.45 17.57
C ALA A 32 2.46 -2.99 17.27
N THR A 33 3.58 -2.77 16.58
CA THR A 33 4.07 -1.47 16.14
C THR A 33 3.14 -0.84 15.12
N ILE A 34 2.59 -1.64 14.18
CA ILE A 34 1.59 -1.15 13.23
C ILE A 34 0.33 -0.67 13.98
N ALA A 35 -0.17 -1.46 14.92
CA ALA A 35 -1.35 -1.09 15.70
C ALA A 35 -1.12 0.14 16.60
N GLU A 36 0.07 0.28 17.18
CA GLU A 36 0.42 1.44 18.02
C GLU A 36 0.53 2.73 17.19
N ARG A 37 1.18 2.67 16.02
CA ARG A 37 1.47 3.85 15.19
C ARG A 37 0.31 4.25 14.29
N PHE A 38 -0.41 3.28 13.74
CA PHE A 38 -1.43 3.49 12.71
C PHE A 38 -2.83 3.02 13.13
N GLY A 39 -2.94 2.15 14.14
CA GLY A 39 -4.20 1.49 14.46
C GLY A 39 -4.61 0.54 13.34
N ALA A 40 -5.54 0.97 12.50
CA ALA A 40 -5.94 0.26 11.29
C ALA A 40 -5.51 1.06 10.06
N ILE A 41 -4.89 0.39 9.10
CA ILE A 41 -4.56 0.98 7.80
C ILE A 41 -5.84 1.06 6.97
N ASP A 42 -6.44 2.25 6.88
CA ASP A 42 -7.64 2.52 6.08
C ASP A 42 -7.46 3.66 5.06
N HIS A 43 -6.26 4.26 5.01
CA HIS A 43 -5.83 5.25 4.02
C HIS A 43 -4.34 5.11 3.72
N TYR A 44 -3.88 5.78 2.65
CA TYR A 44 -2.46 5.83 2.33
C TYR A 44 -1.70 6.66 3.36
N HIS A 45 -0.61 6.11 3.87
CA HIS A 45 0.33 6.80 4.74
C HIS A 45 1.62 7.10 3.96
N GLY A 46 2.34 8.14 4.35
CA GLY A 46 3.71 8.35 3.91
C GLY A 46 4.68 7.45 4.69
N SER A 47 5.96 7.58 4.41
CA SER A 47 7.01 6.78 5.09
C SER A 47 6.87 6.76 6.62
N ALA A 48 6.83 5.57 7.21
CA ALA A 48 6.70 5.38 8.67
C ALA A 48 8.01 5.58 9.44
N TRP A 49 9.11 5.80 8.72
CA TRP A 49 10.46 5.81 9.28
C TRP A 49 11.04 7.22 9.13
N PRO A 50 11.63 7.79 10.20
CA PRO A 50 12.27 9.11 10.13
C PRO A 50 13.41 9.20 9.11
N ASP A 51 14.09 8.09 8.85
CA ASP A 51 15.30 8.02 8.02
C ASP A 51 15.12 7.25 6.70
N ALA A 52 13.91 6.77 6.38
CA ALA A 52 13.67 6.10 5.10
C ALA A 52 13.47 7.13 3.97
N PRO A 53 13.71 6.73 2.71
CA PRO A 53 13.35 7.54 1.56
C PRO A 53 11.90 8.04 1.68
N GLU A 54 11.66 9.29 1.31
CA GLU A 54 10.32 9.86 1.32
C GLU A 54 9.46 9.09 0.32
N VAL A 55 8.48 8.35 0.82
CA VAL A 55 7.41 7.73 0.02
C VAL A 55 6.19 8.60 0.20
N HIS A 56 5.70 9.17 -0.90
CA HIS A 56 4.48 9.96 -0.85
C HIS A 56 3.26 9.03 -0.69
N PRO A 57 2.21 9.44 0.04
CA PRO A 57 1.00 8.64 0.17
C PRO A 57 0.43 8.22 -1.19
N GLY A 58 0.37 6.91 -1.44
CA GLY A 58 -0.17 6.34 -2.69
C GLY A 58 0.87 6.14 -3.80
N GLU A 59 2.15 6.41 -3.54
CA GLU A 59 3.24 6.05 -4.44
C GLU A 59 3.53 4.54 -4.36
N PHE A 60 3.65 3.91 -5.53
CA PHE A 60 3.98 2.49 -5.65
C PHE A 60 5.50 2.31 -5.59
N THR A 61 5.95 1.19 -5.04
CA THR A 61 7.36 0.81 -4.93
C THR A 61 7.81 -0.01 -6.14
N ASP A 62 9.08 -0.42 -6.17
CA ASP A 62 9.71 -1.14 -7.27
C ASP A 62 9.38 -2.66 -7.33
N GLU A 63 8.48 -3.15 -6.47
CA GLU A 63 7.98 -4.54 -6.47
C GLU A 63 7.01 -4.88 -7.62
#